data_AF-A0A2E5KVK5-F1
#
_entry.id   AF-A0A2E5KVK5-F1
#
_cell.length_a   1.000
_cell.length_b   1.000
_cell.length_c   1.000
_cell.angle_alpha   90.00
_cell.angle_beta   90.00
_cell.angle_gamma   90.00
#
_symmetry.space_group_name_H-M   'P 1'
#
loop_
_entity.id
_entity.type
_entity.pdbx_description
1 polymer ?
#
loop_
_entity_poly.entity_id
_entity_poly.type
_entity_poly.pdbx_seq_one_letter_code
_entity_poly.pdbx_strand_id
1 'polypeptide(L)' 'MNEDQLNMSIRKFLKEVGVSSQREIEKAVREAFTSGALGDVDGLDVHMTLTVEGINLSHQVNGRILLS' A
#
# COMPACT_ATOMS: atom_id res chain seq x y z
N MET A 1 9.76 9.60 26.86
CA MET A 1 8.98 8.84 25.86
C MET A 1 9.54 7.44 25.82
N ASN A 2 8.71 6.39 25.77
CA ASN A 2 9.23 5.03 25.61
C ASN A 2 9.45 4.77 24.11
N GLU A 3 10.70 4.87 23.67
CA GLU A 3 11.08 4.70 22.26
C GLU A 3 10.79 3.29 21.75
N ASP A 4 10.95 2.26 22.59
CA ASP A 4 10.65 0.88 22.22
C ASP A 4 9.15 0.68 21.96
N GLN A 5 8.31 1.25 22.83
CA GLN A 5 6.86 1.22 22.66
C GLN A 5 6.43 1.96 21.39
N LEU A 6 6.98 3.15 21.15
CA LEU A 6 6.72 3.94 19.94
C LEU A 6 7.11 3.14 18.68
N ASN A 7 8.35 2.66 18.61
CA ASN A 7 8.87 1.91 17.48
C ASN A 7 8.08 0.62 17.22
N MET A 8 7.69 -0.08 18.28
CA MET A 8 6.87 -1.29 18.16
C MET A 8 5.48 -0.96 17.60
N SER A 9 4.84 0.11 18.07
CA SER A 9 3.52 0.54 17.59
C SER A 9 3.54 0.95 16.11
N ILE A 10 4.56 1.71 15.69
CA ILE A 10 4.75 2.11 14.29
C ILE A 10 4.94 0.87 13.40
N ARG A 11 5.83 -0.05 13.78
CA ARG A 11 6.06 -1.28 13.01
C ARG A 11 4.81 -2.14 12.90
N LYS A 12 4.04 -2.27 13.98
CA LYS A 12 2.78 -3.03 13.98
C LYS A 12 1.79 -2.43 12.99
N PHE A 13 1.62 -1.11 13.01
CA PHE A 13 0.75 -0.40 12.08
C PHE A 13 1.20 -0.59 10.63
N LEU A 14 2.47 -0.32 10.32
CA LEU A 14 2.99 -0.47 8.95
C LEU A 14 2.88 -1.91 8.42
N LYS A 15 3.03 -2.92 9.29
CA LYS A 15 2.81 -4.32 8.92
C LYS A 15 1.34 -4.58 8.56
N GLU A 16 0.41 -4.05 9.33
CA GLU A 16 -1.03 -4.20 9.05
C GLU A 16 -1.43 -3.50 7.74
N VAL A 17 -0.93 -2.29 7.51
CA VAL A 17 -1.10 -1.57 6.24
C VAL A 17 -0.54 -2.38 5.06
N GLY A 18 0.67 -2.92 5.17
CA GLY A 18 1.28 -3.72 4.11
C GLY A 18 0.48 -4.97 3.75
N VAL A 19 0.08 -5.76 4.75
CA VAL A 19 -0.67 -7.01 4.53
C VAL A 19 -2.08 -6.76 4.01
N SER A 20 -2.78 -5.75 4.52
CA SER A 20 -4.12 -5.40 4.05
C SER A 20 -4.10 -4.86 2.63
N SER A 21 -3.21 -3.91 2.33
CA SER A 21 -3.07 -3.31 1.00
C SER A 21 -2.71 -4.36 -0.05
N GLN A 22 -1.81 -5.30 0.27
CA GLN A 22 -1.46 -6.39 -0.64
C GLN A 22 -2.69 -7.21 -1.05
N ARG A 23 -3.52 -7.63 -0.08
CA ARG A 23 -4.73 -8.42 -0.36
C ARG A 23 -5.72 -7.69 -1.24
N GLU A 24 -5.95 -6.40 -0.98
CA GLU A 24 -6.86 -5.58 -1.77
C GLU A 24 -6.34 -5.38 -3.20
N ILE A 25 -5.04 -5.13 -3.37
CA ILE A 25 -4.41 -5.01 -4.69
C ILE A 25 -4.53 -6.32 -5.47
N GLU A 26 -4.18 -7.47 -4.87
CA GLU A 26 -4.28 -8.77 -5.53
C GLU A 26 -5.73 -9.08 -5.97
N LYS A 27 -6.70 -8.76 -5.13
CA LYS A 27 -8.12 -8.93 -5.45
C LYS A 27 -8.52 -8.03 -6.63
N ALA A 28 -8.20 -6.74 -6.57
CA ALA A 28 -8.51 -5.79 -7.63
C ALA A 28 -7.86 -6.16 -8.96
N VAL A 29 -6.59 -6.59 -8.94
CA VAL A 29 -5.87 -7.07 -10.13
C VAL A 29 -6.57 -8.31 -10.71
N ARG A 30 -6.96 -9.28 -9.88
CA ARG A 30 -7.67 -10.48 -10.35
C ARG A 30 -9.04 -10.16 -10.97
N GLU A 31 -9.79 -9.23 -10.37
CA GLU A 31 -11.07 -8.77 -10.89
C GLU A 31 -10.90 -8.00 -12.21
N ALA A 32 -9.89 -7.14 -12.31
CA ALA A 32 -9.57 -6.43 -13.54
C ALA A 32 -9.14 -7.38 -14.67
N PHE A 33 -8.47 -8.49 -14.34
CA PHE A 33 -8.09 -9.51 -15.31
C PHE A 33 -9.31 -10.27 -15.82
N THR A 34 -10.20 -10.66 -14.91
CA THR A 34 -11.43 -11.40 -15.24
C THR A 34 -12.42 -10.57 -16.05
N SER A 35 -12.49 -9.27 -15.78
CA SER A 35 -13.37 -8.33 -16.50
C SER A 35 -12.79 -7.82 -17.84
N GLY A 36 -11.52 -8.13 -18.14
CA GLY A 36 -10.81 -7.61 -19.32
C GLY A 36 -10.40 -6.13 -19.21
N ALA A 37 -10.52 -5.52 -18.03
CA ALA A 37 -10.14 -4.13 -17.80
C ALA A 37 -8.62 -3.89 -17.81
N LEU A 38 -7.83 -4.95 -17.60
CA LEU A 38 -6.37 -4.88 -17.50
C LEU A 38 -5.65 -4.71 -18.85
N GLY A 39 -6.31 -4.96 -19.98
CA GLY A 39 -5.69 -4.85 -21.31
C GLY A 39 -4.35 -5.60 -21.44
N ASP A 40 -3.46 -5.09 -22.29
CA ASP A 40 -2.09 -5.62 -22.48
C ASP A 40 -1.05 -4.80 -21.68
N VAL A 41 -1.32 -4.50 -20.41
CA VAL A 41 -0.37 -3.75 -19.57
C VAL A 41 0.58 -4.68 -18.81
N ASP A 42 1.87 -4.32 -18.78
CA ASP A 42 2.93 -5.07 -18.09
C ASP A 42 3.08 -4.68 -16.61
N GLY A 43 2.41 -3.61 -16.18
CA GLY A 43 2.46 -3.12 -14.83
C GLY A 43 1.49 -1.98 -14.55
N LEU A 44 1.31 -1.70 -13.25
CA LEU A 44 0.45 -0.65 -12.71
C LEU A 44 1.30 0.31 -11.88
N ASP A 45 1.25 1.60 -12.22
CA ASP A 45 1.82 2.63 -11.38
C ASP A 45 0.91 2.85 -10.15
N VAL A 46 1.50 2.89 -8.97
CA VAL A 46 0.78 2.99 -7.70
C VAL A 46 1.41 4.05 -6.80
N HIS A 47 0.59 4.62 -5.92
CA HIS A 47 1.08 5.48 -4.86
C HIS A 47 0.29 5.24 -3.57
N MET A 48 0.93 5.48 -2.44
CA MET A 48 0.35 5.44 -1.10
C MET A 48 0.68 6.74 -0.37
N THR A 49 -0.29 7.30 0.32
CA THR A 49 -0.11 8.51 1.14
C THR A 49 -0.30 8.16 2.61
N LEU A 50 0.75 8.31 3.42
CA LEU A 50 0.70 8.22 4.87
C LEU A 50 0.43 9.62 5.45
N THR A 51 -0.66 9.76 6.18
CA THR A 51 -0.99 11.00 6.91
C THR A 51 -1.01 10.71 8.41
N VAL A 52 -0.38 11.57 9.21
CA VAL A 52 -0.49 11.53 10.68
C VAL A 52 -1.06 12.84 11.17
N GLU A 53 -2.32 12.78 11.59
CA GLU A 53 -3.04 13.90 12.17
C GLU A 53 -2.36 14.37 13.46
N GLY A 54 -2.42 15.67 13.73
CA GLY A 54 -1.83 16.29 14.93
C GLY A 54 -0.34 16.59 14.84
N ILE A 55 0.39 16.03 13.86
CA ILE A 55 1.81 16.39 13.61
C ILE A 55 2.09 16.87 12.18
N ASN A 56 1.04 17.11 11.38
CA ASN A 56 1.12 17.60 9.99
C ASN A 56 2.09 16.79 9.10
N LEU A 57 2.18 15.48 9.33
CA LEU A 57 2.97 14.60 8.47
C LEU A 57 2.10 14.12 7.30
N SER A 58 2.53 14.42 6.08
CA SER A 58 2.02 13.80 4.85
C SER A 58 3.22 13.28 4.05
N HIS A 59 3.24 11.98 3.80
CA HIS A 59 4.33 11.33 3.08
C HIS A 59 3.78 10.42 1.99
N GLN A 60 4.22 10.63 0.75
CA GLN A 60 3.82 9.83 -0.39
C GLN A 60 4.93 8.87 -0.80
N VAL A 61 4.56 7.61 -1.00
CA VAL A 61 5.42 6.55 -1.55
C VAL A 61 4.86 6.19 -2.92
N ASN A 62 5.69 6.29 -3.96
CA ASN A 62 5.33 5.89 -5.32
C ASN A 62 6.02 4.57 -5.67
N GLY A 63 5.39 3.76 -6.51
CA GLY A 63 5.93 2.49 -6.96
C GLY A 63 5.27 2.01 -8.25
N ARG A 64 5.75 0.87 -8.74
CA ARG A 64 5.16 0.17 -9.89
C ARG A 64 5.02 -1.31 -9.54
N ILE A 65 3.86 -1.86 -9.84
CA ILE A 65 3.56 -3.29 -9.67
C ILE A 65 3.66 -3.93 -11.04
N LEU A 66 4.53 -4.93 -11.19
CA LEU A 66 4.66 -5.68 -12.44
C LEU A 66 3.61 -6.79 -12.48
N LEU A 67 3.05 -7.04 -13.66
CA LEU A 67 1.99 -8.03 -13.91
C LEU A 67 2.47 -9.23 -14.73
N SER A 68 3.74 -9.20 -15.14
CA SER A 68 4.46 -10.25 -15.87
C SER A 68 4.78 -11.46 -15.01
#